data_AF-A0AA91I7E1-F1
#
_entry.id   AF-A0AA91I7E1-F1
#
_cell.length_a   1.000
_cell.length_b   1.000
_cell.length_c   1.000
_cell.angle_alpha   90.00
_cell.angle_beta   90.00
_cell.angle_gamma   90.00
#
_symmetry.space_group_name_H-M   'P 1'
#
loop_
_entity.id
_entity.type
_entity.pdbx_description
1 polymer ?
#
loop_
_entity_poly.entity_id
_entity_poly.type
_entity_poly.pdbx_seq_one_letter_code
_entity_poly.pdbx_strand_id
1 'polypeptide(L)'
;MDLEGPVTVIGYSIPAVGRLDEQTAPAPEDYIHVVPDSLIGRVSFRFDVLPAVNNLQDNEICRFGVEGLYALSCVAVQGDGGVPAAEGVPEEVFTTVHPTALLAAQDIAEEVVFLRFKRAMYARDVNDAAAAAACAGAKVDPAEVEATIAAGPGLYPPNGEGVWTLITAVPMRIAPELQVDFADARYEARVVDLRPGDTRLSTVRVRFKVFDKQLDAYEKKPVAIVRTILNAEL
;
A
#
# COMPACT_ATOMS: atom_id res chain seq x y z
N MET A 1 1.72 -0.34 -8.53
CA MET A 1 1.14 -1.32 -9.46
C MET A 1 -0.32 -1.43 -9.07
N ASP A 2 -1.24 -0.97 -9.91
CA ASP A 2 -2.66 -1.23 -9.68
C ASP A 2 -2.88 -2.66 -10.13
N LEU A 3 -2.86 -3.59 -9.16
CA LEU A 3 -2.94 -5.01 -9.45
C LEU A 3 -4.37 -5.32 -9.89
N GLU A 4 -4.56 -5.60 -11.18
CA GLU A 4 -5.86 -6.05 -11.71
C GLU A 4 -6.21 -7.48 -11.25
N GLY A 5 -5.20 -8.23 -10.80
CA GLY A 5 -5.35 -9.58 -10.27
C GLY A 5 -4.08 -10.05 -9.54
N PRO A 6 -4.07 -11.30 -9.06
CA PRO A 6 -2.90 -11.88 -8.43
C PRO A 6 -1.70 -11.93 -9.36
N VAL A 7 -0.54 -11.53 -8.86
CA VAL A 7 0.75 -11.58 -9.56
C VAL A 7 1.68 -12.48 -8.78
N THR A 8 2.05 -13.62 -9.38
CA THR A 8 3.03 -14.54 -8.78
C THR A 8 4.41 -13.89 -8.76
N VAL A 9 5.01 -13.81 -7.57
CA VAL A 9 6.35 -13.24 -7.37
C VAL A 9 7.42 -14.30 -7.15
N ILE A 10 7.04 -15.46 -6.61
CA ILE A 10 7.92 -16.63 -6.49
C ILE A 10 7.09 -17.90 -6.40
N GLY A 11 7.62 -19.01 -6.90
CA GLY A 11 7.06 -20.33 -6.74
C GLY A 11 8.10 -21.35 -6.30
N TYR A 12 7.66 -22.41 -5.65
CA TYR A 12 8.46 -23.58 -5.30
C TYR A 12 7.69 -24.83 -5.72
N SER A 13 8.37 -25.85 -6.23
CA SER A 13 7.72 -27.13 -6.54
C SER A 13 8.49 -28.28 -5.92
N ILE A 14 7.75 -29.23 -5.35
CA ILE A 14 8.25 -30.45 -4.75
C ILE A 14 7.67 -31.66 -5.48
N PRO A 15 8.42 -32.77 -5.64
CA PRO A 15 7.90 -33.95 -6.34
C PRO A 15 6.72 -34.65 -5.66
N ALA A 16 6.67 -34.61 -4.32
CA ALA A 16 5.57 -35.07 -3.49
C ALA A 16 5.78 -34.59 -2.04
N VAL A 17 4.70 -34.32 -1.32
CA VAL A 17 4.75 -33.92 0.11
C VAL A 17 5.47 -35.00 0.95
N GLY A 18 5.17 -36.28 0.69
CA GLY A 18 5.80 -37.40 1.40
C GLY A 18 7.29 -37.63 1.10
N ARG A 19 7.92 -36.80 0.26
CA ARG A 19 9.37 -36.80 0.04
C ARG A 19 10.10 -35.69 0.82
N LEU A 20 9.37 -34.86 1.57
CA LEU A 20 9.96 -33.90 2.49
C LEU A 20 10.47 -34.62 3.73
N ASP A 21 11.58 -34.13 4.28
CA ASP A 21 12.09 -34.60 5.56
C ASP A 21 11.12 -34.23 6.69
N GLU A 22 10.88 -35.18 7.59
CA GLU A 22 10.07 -34.93 8.77
C GLU A 22 10.86 -34.06 9.76
N GLN A 23 10.36 -32.84 10.00
CA GLN A 23 10.96 -31.95 11.00
C GLN A 23 10.48 -32.36 12.39
N THR A 24 11.40 -32.89 13.21
CA THR A 24 11.08 -33.48 14.53
C THR A 24 10.78 -32.45 15.62
N ALA A 25 11.21 -31.20 15.41
CA ALA A 25 10.90 -30.08 16.28
C ALA A 25 10.71 -28.79 15.44
N PRO A 26 9.50 -28.20 15.42
CA PRO A 26 9.30 -26.93 14.74
C PRO A 26 10.01 -25.79 15.47
N ALA A 27 10.51 -24.79 14.75
CA ALA A 27 10.99 -23.59 15.41
C ALA A 27 9.78 -22.82 15.98
N PRO A 28 9.93 -22.10 17.11
CA PRO A 28 8.81 -21.41 17.77
C PRO A 28 8.10 -20.37 16.89
N GLU A 29 8.76 -19.88 15.85
CA GLU A 29 8.27 -18.81 14.96
C GLU A 29 7.78 -19.33 13.61
N ASP A 30 7.79 -20.65 13.39
CA ASP A 30 7.39 -21.24 12.10
C ASP A 30 5.86 -21.32 11.99
N TYR A 31 5.34 -20.87 10.85
CA TYR A 31 3.96 -21.15 10.46
C TYR A 31 3.90 -22.52 9.77
N ILE A 32 3.17 -23.46 10.38
CA ILE A 32 3.00 -24.82 9.87
C ILE A 32 1.59 -24.98 9.31
N HIS A 33 1.50 -25.49 8.08
CA HIS A 33 0.23 -25.81 7.45
C HIS A 33 0.22 -27.24 6.93
N VAL A 34 -0.91 -27.92 7.14
CA VAL A 34 -1.14 -29.27 6.63
C VAL A 34 -1.59 -29.16 5.18
N VAL A 35 -0.77 -29.64 4.26
CA VAL A 35 -1.12 -29.69 2.84
C VAL A 35 -2.27 -30.70 2.64
N PRO A 36 -3.33 -30.37 1.88
CA PRO A 36 -4.44 -31.30 1.64
C PRO A 36 -3.98 -32.63 1.03
N ASP A 37 -4.51 -33.74 1.55
CA ASP A 37 -4.22 -35.10 1.03
C ASP A 37 -4.66 -35.31 -0.42
N SER A 38 -5.53 -34.41 -0.93
CA SER A 38 -5.95 -34.39 -2.33
C SER A 38 -4.84 -34.00 -3.30
N LEU A 39 -3.75 -33.40 -2.82
CA LEU A 39 -2.59 -33.02 -3.63
C LEU A 39 -1.59 -34.17 -3.69
N ILE A 40 -1.63 -34.94 -4.78
CA ILE A 40 -0.87 -36.18 -4.98
C ILE A 40 0.19 -35.99 -6.05
N GLY A 41 1.42 -36.42 -5.79
CA GLY A 41 2.53 -36.22 -6.72
C GLY A 41 3.07 -34.79 -6.65
N ARG A 42 3.47 -34.20 -7.79
CA ARG A 42 4.14 -32.89 -7.79
C ARG A 42 3.21 -31.79 -7.29
N VAL A 43 3.65 -31.06 -6.26
CA VAL A 43 2.92 -29.95 -5.66
C VAL A 43 3.74 -28.68 -5.81
N SER A 44 3.10 -27.59 -6.24
CA SER A 44 3.72 -26.27 -6.31
C SER A 44 3.09 -25.31 -5.32
N PHE A 45 3.92 -24.53 -4.65
CA PHE A 45 3.56 -23.46 -3.73
C PHE A 45 3.89 -22.13 -4.40
N ARG A 46 2.88 -21.30 -4.62
CA ARG A 46 3.04 -19.99 -5.25
C ARG A 46 2.78 -18.89 -4.25
N PHE A 47 3.59 -17.86 -4.32
CA PHE A 47 3.43 -16.64 -3.56
C PHE A 47 2.96 -15.56 -4.52
N ASP A 48 1.73 -15.11 -4.30
CA ASP A 48 1.05 -14.14 -5.15
C ASP A 48 0.86 -12.84 -4.38
N VAL A 49 1.18 -11.71 -5.01
CA VAL A 49 0.79 -10.38 -4.51
C VAL A 49 -0.53 -10.01 -5.18
N LEU A 50 -1.53 -9.62 -4.39
CA LEU A 50 -2.87 -9.30 -4.86
C LEU A 50 -3.51 -8.19 -4.02
N PRO A 51 -4.58 -7.54 -4.50
CA PRO A 51 -5.40 -6.67 -3.65
C PRO A 51 -5.96 -7.44 -2.45
N ALA A 52 -5.91 -6.85 -1.26
CA ALA A 52 -6.37 -7.52 -0.03
C ALA A 52 -7.88 -7.80 -0.02
N VAL A 53 -8.64 -7.03 -0.81
CA VAL A 53 -10.09 -7.18 -1.00
C VAL A 53 -10.48 -8.39 -1.85
N ASN A 54 -9.52 -9.03 -2.54
CA ASN A 54 -9.81 -10.22 -3.32
C ASN A 54 -10.27 -11.34 -2.40
N ASN A 55 -11.19 -12.18 -2.90
CA ASN A 55 -11.59 -13.40 -2.20
C ASN A 55 -10.39 -14.32 -1.93
N LEU A 56 -10.53 -15.22 -0.96
CA LEU A 56 -9.55 -16.29 -0.72
C LEU A 56 -9.44 -17.14 -1.99
N GLN A 57 -8.20 -17.45 -2.40
CA GLN A 57 -7.95 -18.33 -3.53
C GLN A 57 -8.21 -19.78 -3.13
N ASP A 58 -8.55 -20.63 -4.10
CA ASP A 58 -8.65 -22.07 -3.85
C ASP A 58 -7.28 -22.61 -3.39
N ASN A 59 -7.27 -23.44 -2.34
CA ASN A 59 -6.06 -23.97 -1.71
C ASN A 59 -5.07 -22.89 -1.23
N GLU A 60 -5.58 -21.71 -0.87
CA GLU A 60 -4.80 -20.70 -0.18
C GLU A 60 -4.43 -21.19 1.23
N ILE A 61 -3.13 -21.34 1.46
CA ILE A 61 -2.54 -21.82 2.71
C ILE A 61 -2.54 -20.72 3.76
N CYS A 62 -2.11 -19.52 3.36
CA CYS A 62 -2.02 -18.37 4.24
C CYS A 62 -2.04 -17.05 3.46
N ARG A 63 -2.36 -15.98 4.17
CA ARG A 63 -2.41 -14.61 3.64
C ARG A 63 -1.86 -13.61 4.64
N PHE A 64 -0.93 -12.80 4.19
CA PHE A 64 -0.37 -11.69 4.94
C PHE A 64 -0.87 -10.39 4.34
N GLY A 65 -1.82 -9.75 5.02
CA GLY A 65 -2.34 -8.46 4.62
C GLY A 65 -1.39 -7.32 5.02
N VAL A 66 -1.20 -6.37 4.12
CA VAL A 66 -0.54 -5.10 4.39
C VAL A 66 -1.59 -4.01 4.34
N GLU A 67 -1.99 -3.57 5.54
CA GLU A 67 -2.90 -2.44 5.72
C GLU A 67 -4.19 -2.55 4.88
N GLY A 68 -4.70 -3.77 4.66
CA GLY A 68 -5.95 -4.02 3.93
C GLY A 68 -5.97 -3.51 2.48
N LEU A 69 -4.81 -3.16 1.92
CA LEU A 69 -4.66 -2.72 0.53
C LEU A 69 -4.18 -3.86 -0.34
N TYR A 70 -3.09 -4.48 0.08
CA TYR A 70 -2.44 -5.57 -0.62
C TYR A 70 -2.29 -6.75 0.32
N ALA A 71 -2.18 -7.93 -0.25
CA ALA A 71 -1.85 -9.14 0.46
C ALA A 71 -0.75 -9.90 -0.28
N LEU A 72 0.04 -10.63 0.49
CA LEU A 72 0.86 -11.74 -0.01
C LEU A 72 0.12 -13.02 0.36
N SER A 73 -0.34 -13.79 -0.63
CA SER A 73 -0.95 -15.10 -0.41
C SER A 73 -0.01 -16.23 -0.80
N CYS A 74 0.02 -17.29 -0.01
CA CYS A 74 0.63 -18.57 -0.38
C CYS A 74 -0.47 -19.53 -0.83
N VAL A 75 -0.35 -20.10 -2.02
CA VAL A 75 -1.32 -21.03 -2.61
C VAL A 75 -0.64 -22.34 -2.98
N ALA A 76 -1.21 -23.47 -2.59
CA ALA A 76 -0.77 -24.79 -3.04
C ALA A 76 -1.57 -25.24 -4.27
N VAL A 77 -0.87 -25.66 -5.32
CA VAL A 77 -1.47 -26.08 -6.58
C VAL A 77 -0.90 -27.42 -7.01
N GLN A 78 -1.75 -28.29 -7.54
CA GLN A 78 -1.34 -29.55 -8.15
C GLN A 78 -0.55 -29.31 -9.44
N GLY A 79 0.57 -30.00 -9.61
CA GLY A 79 1.44 -29.85 -10.77
C GLY A 79 2.17 -28.51 -10.78
N ASP A 80 2.34 -27.93 -11.97
CA ASP A 80 3.20 -26.76 -12.19
C ASP A 80 2.53 -25.41 -11.84
N GLY A 81 1.25 -25.42 -11.43
CA GLY A 81 0.58 -24.23 -10.92
C GLY A 81 0.54 -23.03 -11.88
N GLY A 82 0.62 -23.28 -13.20
CA GLY A 82 0.66 -22.23 -14.21
C GLY A 82 2.04 -21.61 -14.44
N VAL A 83 3.10 -22.12 -13.80
CA VAL A 83 4.48 -21.82 -14.22
C VAL A 83 5.15 -23.11 -14.68
N PRO A 84 5.27 -23.34 -16.00
CA PRO A 84 5.75 -24.59 -16.53
C PRO A 84 7.13 -24.91 -15.96
N ALA A 85 7.32 -26.15 -15.48
CA ALA A 85 8.65 -26.65 -15.19
C ALA A 85 9.53 -26.44 -16.43
N ALA A 86 10.74 -25.90 -16.23
CA ALA A 86 11.64 -25.69 -17.35
C ALA A 86 11.87 -27.01 -18.10
N GLU A 87 11.90 -26.96 -19.42
CA GLU A 87 12.07 -28.15 -20.25
C GLU A 87 13.36 -28.89 -19.85
N GLY A 88 13.24 -30.19 -19.58
CA GLY A 88 14.38 -31.03 -19.14
C GLY A 88 14.63 -31.08 -17.63
N VAL A 89 13.79 -30.47 -16.80
CA VAL A 89 13.86 -30.63 -15.34
C VAL A 89 13.33 -32.02 -14.94
N PRO A 90 14.11 -32.84 -14.20
CA PRO A 90 13.65 -34.17 -13.77
C PRO A 90 12.42 -34.12 -12.85
N GLU A 91 11.59 -35.16 -12.89
CA GLU A 91 10.37 -35.23 -12.06
C GLU A 91 10.68 -35.30 -10.56
N GLU A 92 11.88 -35.73 -10.18
CA GLU A 92 12.27 -35.97 -8.79
C GLU A 92 12.98 -34.78 -8.12
N VAL A 93 13.19 -33.67 -8.82
CA VAL A 93 13.89 -32.52 -8.23
C VAL A 93 12.95 -31.47 -7.64
N PHE A 94 13.43 -30.87 -6.56
CA PHE A 94 12.94 -29.62 -6.03
C PHE A 94 13.26 -28.49 -7.01
N THR A 95 12.32 -27.58 -7.21
CA THR A 95 12.54 -26.44 -8.10
C THR A 95 12.07 -25.16 -7.44
N THR A 96 12.82 -24.09 -7.70
CA THR A 96 12.40 -22.72 -7.40
C THR A 96 12.11 -22.03 -8.71
N VAL A 97 10.96 -21.38 -8.78
CA VAL A 97 10.44 -20.71 -9.94
C VAL A 97 10.48 -19.20 -9.69
N HIS A 98 11.24 -18.51 -10.51
CA HIS A 98 11.31 -17.06 -10.50
C HIS A 98 10.67 -16.52 -11.80
N PRO A 99 9.57 -15.75 -11.71
CA PRO A 99 8.99 -15.13 -12.89
C PRO A 99 10.01 -14.17 -13.52
N THR A 100 10.45 -14.46 -14.75
CA THR A 100 11.47 -13.67 -15.46
C THR A 100 10.95 -12.34 -15.98
N ALA A 101 9.63 -12.14 -16.08
CA ALA A 101 9.04 -11.00 -16.77
C ALA A 101 8.36 -9.96 -15.86
N LEU A 102 7.96 -10.32 -14.63
CA LEU A 102 7.04 -9.46 -13.85
C LEU A 102 7.75 -8.41 -12.97
N LEU A 103 9.05 -8.58 -12.70
CA LEU A 103 9.84 -7.70 -11.82
C LEU A 103 11.22 -7.33 -12.40
N ALA A 104 11.45 -7.59 -13.70
CA ALA A 104 12.77 -7.44 -14.32
C ALA A 104 13.28 -5.99 -14.33
N ALA A 105 12.37 -5.02 -14.32
CA ALA A 105 12.68 -3.61 -14.16
C ALA A 105 11.58 -2.94 -13.35
N GLN A 106 11.99 -2.02 -12.48
CA GLN A 106 11.07 -1.15 -11.78
C GLN A 106 10.44 -0.18 -12.78
N ASP A 107 9.20 -0.46 -13.20
CA ASP A 107 8.47 0.32 -14.22
C ASP A 107 7.93 1.66 -13.68
N ILE A 108 7.95 1.83 -12.35
CA ILE A 108 7.47 3.02 -11.65
C ILE A 108 8.50 3.41 -10.60
N ALA A 109 8.97 4.66 -10.65
CA ALA A 109 9.91 5.21 -9.68
C ALA A 109 9.43 5.01 -8.22
N GLU A 110 10.36 4.73 -7.31
CA GLU A 110 10.06 4.24 -5.95
C GLU A 110 9.25 5.26 -5.15
N GLU A 111 9.57 6.54 -5.31
CA GLU A 111 8.85 7.66 -4.72
C GLU A 111 7.39 7.74 -5.18
N VAL A 112 7.11 7.39 -6.45
CA VAL A 112 5.75 7.37 -6.98
C VAL A 112 4.97 6.21 -6.37
N VAL A 113 5.59 5.03 -6.21
CA VAL A 113 4.99 3.87 -5.54
C VAL A 113 4.70 4.19 -4.08
N PHE A 114 5.64 4.83 -3.38
CA PHE A 114 5.47 5.23 -1.98
C PHE A 114 4.33 6.23 -1.79
N LEU A 115 4.22 7.24 -2.65
CA LEU A 115 3.12 8.21 -2.61
C LEU A 115 1.77 7.53 -2.86
N ARG A 116 1.69 6.61 -3.83
CA ARG A 116 0.48 5.83 -4.08
C ARG A 116 0.09 4.99 -2.86
N PHE A 117 1.05 4.29 -2.26
CA PHE A 117 0.83 3.50 -1.05
C PHE A 117 0.31 4.36 0.11
N LYS A 118 0.93 5.51 0.37
CA LYS A 118 0.49 6.42 1.45
C LYS A 118 -0.88 7.03 1.19
N ARG A 119 -1.23 7.32 -0.07
CA ARG A 119 -2.59 7.76 -0.42
C ARG A 119 -3.61 6.66 -0.16
N ALA A 120 -3.31 5.43 -0.57
CA ALA A 120 -4.19 4.29 -0.38
C ALA A 120 -4.40 3.96 1.11
N MET A 121 -3.34 4.02 1.92
CA MET A 121 -3.45 3.83 3.38
C MET A 121 -4.41 4.85 3.99
N TYR A 122 -4.24 6.12 3.63
CA TYR A 122 -5.09 7.16 4.16
C TYR A 122 -6.54 7.06 3.68
N ALA A 123 -6.75 6.74 2.40
CA ALA A 123 -8.11 6.51 1.89
C ALA A 123 -8.81 5.43 2.71
N ARG A 124 -8.10 4.36 3.07
CA ARG A 124 -8.61 3.34 3.98
C ARG A 124 -8.89 3.87 5.38
N ASP A 125 -7.96 4.62 5.99
CA ASP A 125 -8.16 5.23 7.31
C ASP A 125 -9.39 6.15 7.34
N VAL A 126 -9.61 6.94 6.28
CA VAL A 126 -10.79 7.80 6.18
C VAL A 126 -12.05 6.98 5.97
N ASN A 127 -12.02 5.94 5.14
CA ASN A 127 -13.18 5.06 4.95
C ASN A 127 -13.55 4.34 6.27
N ASP A 128 -12.55 3.89 7.03
CA ASP A 128 -12.75 3.26 8.34
C ASP A 128 -13.30 4.28 9.36
N ALA A 129 -12.77 5.51 9.36
CA ALA A 129 -13.28 6.59 10.19
C ALA A 129 -14.70 7.02 9.79
N ALA A 130 -15.01 7.05 8.49
CA ALA A 130 -16.34 7.37 7.96
C ALA A 130 -17.34 6.25 8.28
N ALA A 131 -16.94 4.98 8.18
CA ALA A 131 -17.75 3.85 8.60
C ALA A 131 -18.03 3.90 10.12
N ALA A 132 -17.02 4.21 10.93
CA ALA A 132 -17.19 4.42 12.37
C ALA A 132 -18.10 5.63 12.68
N ALA A 133 -17.95 6.73 11.95
CA ALA A 133 -18.75 7.95 12.08
C ALA A 133 -20.20 7.75 11.64
N ALA A 134 -20.45 6.95 10.59
CA ALA A 134 -21.78 6.57 10.13
C ALA A 134 -22.52 5.75 11.20
N CYS A 135 -21.81 4.83 11.88
CA CYS A 135 -22.32 4.14 13.07
C CYS A 135 -22.60 5.10 14.24
N ALA A 136 -21.94 6.26 14.28
CA ALA A 136 -22.07 7.29 15.33
C ALA A 136 -22.94 8.52 14.94
N GLY A 137 -23.54 8.53 13.74
CA GLY A 137 -24.44 9.60 13.28
C GLY A 137 -23.77 10.89 12.77
N ALA A 138 -22.46 10.89 12.52
CA ALA A 138 -21.75 12.03 11.92
C ALA A 138 -21.61 11.88 10.40
N LYS A 139 -21.82 12.97 9.64
CA LYS A 139 -21.67 13.00 8.17
C LYS A 139 -20.28 13.48 7.80
N VAL A 140 -19.43 12.54 7.34
CA VAL A 140 -18.26 12.84 6.52
C VAL A 140 -18.72 12.62 5.07
N ASP A 141 -18.55 13.63 4.20
CA ASP A 141 -18.91 13.49 2.78
C ASP A 141 -17.80 12.72 2.03
N PRO A 142 -18.02 11.48 1.59
CA PRO A 142 -17.01 10.68 0.92
C PRO A 142 -16.56 11.29 -0.42
N ALA A 143 -17.44 12.05 -1.09
CA ALA A 143 -17.15 12.66 -2.38
C ALA A 143 -16.10 13.79 -2.26
N GLU A 144 -16.10 14.51 -1.13
CA GLU A 144 -15.15 15.58 -0.85
C GLU A 144 -13.76 15.02 -0.55
N VAL A 145 -13.71 13.85 0.10
CA VAL A 145 -12.47 13.09 0.39
C VAL A 145 -11.87 12.51 -0.89
N GLU A 146 -12.69 11.86 -1.73
CA GLU A 146 -12.23 11.28 -3.00
C GLU A 146 -11.75 12.35 -3.99
N ALA A 147 -12.44 13.48 -4.09
CA ALA A 147 -12.01 14.60 -4.93
C ALA A 147 -10.65 15.17 -4.49
N THR A 148 -10.39 15.20 -3.18
CA THR A 148 -9.12 15.69 -2.62
C THR A 148 -7.97 14.70 -2.84
N ILE A 149 -8.24 13.39 -2.78
CA ILE A 149 -7.26 12.33 -3.12
C ILE A 149 -6.90 12.38 -4.62
N ALA A 150 -7.86 12.69 -5.48
CA ALA A 150 -7.68 12.76 -6.93
C ALA A 150 -6.93 14.03 -7.41
N ALA A 151 -7.00 15.15 -6.67
CA ALA A 151 -6.55 16.46 -7.13
C ALA A 151 -5.03 16.74 -7.11
N GLY A 152 -4.19 15.97 -6.40
CA GLY A 152 -2.76 16.30 -6.33
C GLY A 152 -1.97 15.54 -5.26
N PRO A 153 -0.62 15.68 -5.23
CA PRO A 153 0.29 14.91 -4.35
C PRO A 153 -0.23 14.88 -2.90
N GLY A 154 -0.30 13.66 -2.33
CA GLY A 154 -0.98 13.26 -1.08
C GLY A 154 -1.34 14.35 -0.06
N LEU A 155 -2.36 15.15 -0.36
CA LEU A 155 -2.95 16.13 0.55
C LEU A 155 -4.04 15.45 1.38
N TYR A 156 -3.91 15.56 2.69
CA TYR A 156 -4.75 14.90 3.68
C TYR A 156 -5.54 15.93 4.50
N PRO A 157 -6.87 15.77 4.63
CA PRO A 157 -7.72 16.64 5.44
C PRO A 157 -7.28 16.72 6.91
N PRO A 158 -7.76 17.73 7.65
CA PRO A 158 -7.29 17.98 9.00
C PRO A 158 -7.69 16.86 9.95
N ASN A 159 -6.78 16.46 10.84
CA ASN A 159 -7.11 15.57 11.95
C ASN A 159 -8.03 16.29 12.98
N GLY A 160 -8.39 15.60 14.08
CA GLY A 160 -9.19 16.20 15.17
C GLY A 160 -8.59 17.46 15.82
N GLU A 161 -7.32 17.77 15.54
CA GLU A 161 -6.62 18.97 16.00
C GLU A 161 -6.55 20.10 14.95
N GLY A 162 -7.10 19.91 13.75
CA GLY A 162 -7.05 20.88 12.65
C GLY A 162 -5.79 20.81 11.79
N VAL A 163 -4.98 19.74 11.90
CA VAL A 163 -3.69 19.64 11.20
C VAL A 163 -3.85 18.89 9.88
N TRP A 164 -3.64 19.60 8.78
CA TRP A 164 -3.50 19.05 7.44
C TRP A 164 -2.12 18.42 7.26
N THR A 165 -2.05 17.36 6.48
CA THR A 165 -0.77 16.73 6.10
C THR A 165 -0.66 16.71 4.58
N LEU A 166 0.51 17.03 4.05
CA LEU A 166 0.83 16.97 2.63
C LEU A 166 2.07 16.11 2.46
N ILE A 167 1.99 15.07 1.64
CA ILE A 167 3.12 14.23 1.27
C ILE A 167 3.32 14.30 -0.24
N THR A 168 4.53 14.68 -0.65
CA THR A 168 4.91 14.81 -2.06
C THR A 168 6.32 14.30 -2.29
N ALA A 169 6.71 14.08 -3.54
CA ALA A 169 8.08 13.82 -3.95
C ALA A 169 8.60 15.06 -4.66
N VAL A 170 9.60 15.70 -4.06
CA VAL A 170 10.26 16.89 -4.61
C VAL A 170 11.74 16.77 -4.30
N PRO A 171 12.64 16.77 -5.30
CA PRO A 171 14.07 16.80 -5.04
C PRO A 171 14.42 18.14 -4.37
N MET A 172 14.96 18.09 -3.15
CA MET A 172 15.20 19.29 -2.35
C MET A 172 16.68 19.48 -2.03
N ARG A 173 17.17 20.70 -2.26
CA ARG A 173 18.45 21.19 -1.69
C ARG A 173 18.24 22.05 -0.45
N ILE A 174 17.10 22.75 -0.39
CA ILE A 174 16.70 23.67 0.68
C ILE A 174 15.28 23.29 1.13
N ALA A 175 14.92 23.62 2.38
CA ALA A 175 13.55 23.47 2.86
C ALA A 175 12.58 24.29 1.97
N PRO A 176 11.49 23.69 1.46
CA PRO A 176 10.59 24.33 0.52
C PRO A 176 9.58 25.20 1.27
N GLU A 177 9.12 26.26 0.62
CA GLU A 177 8.00 27.06 1.10
C GLU A 177 6.68 26.45 0.62
N LEU A 178 5.76 26.19 1.56
CA LEU A 178 4.41 25.76 1.24
C LEU A 178 3.53 26.98 0.96
N GLN A 179 2.95 27.05 -0.23
CA GLN A 179 1.91 28.01 -0.59
C GLN A 179 0.60 27.26 -0.84
N VAL A 180 -0.48 27.70 -0.20
CA VAL A 180 -1.81 27.11 -0.33
C VAL A 180 -2.79 28.20 -0.72
N ASP A 181 -3.41 28.04 -1.88
CA ASP A 181 -4.49 28.90 -2.34
C ASP A 181 -5.82 28.29 -1.88
N PHE A 182 -6.50 28.97 -0.97
CA PHE A 182 -7.84 28.58 -0.53
C PHE A 182 -8.91 29.22 -1.43
N ALA A 183 -10.09 28.58 -1.51
CA ALA A 183 -11.22 29.15 -2.24
C ALA A 183 -11.70 30.48 -1.63
N ASP A 184 -11.51 30.63 -0.31
CA ASP A 184 -11.79 31.86 0.43
C ASP A 184 -10.49 32.49 0.93
N ALA A 185 -10.24 33.73 0.50
CA ALA A 185 -9.03 34.50 0.79
C ALA A 185 -8.87 34.88 2.28
N ARG A 186 -9.89 34.66 3.12
CA ARG A 186 -9.76 34.85 4.58
C ARG A 186 -8.84 33.84 5.23
N TYR A 187 -8.62 32.69 4.58
CA TYR A 187 -7.83 31.61 5.13
C TYR A 187 -6.34 31.74 4.79
N GLU A 188 -5.51 31.27 5.71
CA GLU A 188 -4.05 31.21 5.57
C GLU A 188 -3.52 29.86 6.06
N ALA A 189 -2.62 29.25 5.30
CA ALA A 189 -1.94 28.04 5.72
C ALA A 189 -0.71 28.41 6.56
N ARG A 190 -0.64 27.87 7.78
CA ARG A 190 0.52 28.03 8.66
C ARG A 190 1.20 26.69 8.87
N VAL A 191 2.44 26.58 8.39
CA VAL A 191 3.24 25.36 8.53
C VAL A 191 3.56 25.12 10.01
N VAL A 192 3.19 23.94 10.49
CA VAL A 192 3.47 23.47 11.85
C VAL A 192 4.77 22.68 11.89
N ASP A 193 4.99 21.87 10.86
CA ASP A 193 6.14 20.98 10.78
C ASP A 193 6.45 20.70 9.31
N LEU A 194 7.73 20.78 8.97
CA LEU A 194 8.23 20.44 7.65
C LEU A 194 9.42 19.52 7.84
N ARG A 195 9.31 18.29 7.35
CA ARG A 195 10.38 17.32 7.46
C ARG A 195 10.66 16.68 6.11
N PRO A 196 11.93 16.40 5.79
CA PRO A 196 12.25 15.36 4.84
C PRO A 196 11.50 14.09 5.28
N GLY A 197 10.79 13.47 4.34
CA GLY A 197 10.14 12.19 4.53
C GLY A 197 11.19 11.07 4.54
N ASP A 198 10.99 10.03 3.75
CA ASP A 198 12.08 9.09 3.48
C ASP A 198 13.11 9.80 2.60
N THR A 199 14.28 10.09 3.18
CA THR A 199 15.39 10.77 2.51
C THR A 199 15.96 9.97 1.35
N ARG A 200 15.74 8.65 1.33
CA ARG A 200 16.09 7.79 0.17
C ARG A 200 15.19 8.06 -1.03
N LEU A 201 13.95 8.49 -0.79
CA LEU A 201 12.91 8.66 -1.80
C LEU A 201 12.69 10.12 -2.20
N SER A 202 13.47 11.06 -1.68
CA SER A 202 13.26 12.51 -1.88
C SER A 202 11.81 12.96 -1.61
N THR A 203 11.16 12.32 -0.64
CA THR A 203 9.80 12.68 -0.24
C THR A 203 9.82 13.75 0.83
N VAL A 204 8.78 14.57 0.88
CA VAL A 204 8.63 15.67 1.84
C VAL A 204 7.27 15.52 2.50
N ARG A 205 7.26 15.63 3.82
CA ARG A 205 6.03 15.69 4.62
C ARG A 205 5.91 17.09 5.21
N VAL A 206 4.84 17.78 4.83
CA VAL A 206 4.48 19.09 5.39
C VAL A 206 3.20 18.94 6.21
N ARG A 207 3.20 19.46 7.43
CA ARG A 207 2.00 19.60 8.26
C ARG A 207 1.69 21.07 8.43
N PHE A 208 0.45 21.45 8.22
CA PHE A 208 0.01 22.84 8.37
C PHE A 208 -1.37 22.93 9.03
N LYS A 209 -1.68 24.08 9.61
CA LYS A 209 -3.00 24.43 10.13
C LYS A 209 -3.58 25.56 9.31
N VAL A 210 -4.91 25.63 9.23
CA VAL A 210 -5.61 26.74 8.58
C VAL A 210 -5.95 27.79 9.62
N PHE A 211 -5.57 29.04 9.36
CA PHE A 211 -5.87 30.19 10.20
C PHE A 211 -6.91 31.06 9.51
N ASP A 212 -8.02 31.36 10.19
CA ASP A 212 -9.05 32.29 9.74
C ASP A 212 -8.69 33.70 10.21
N LYS A 213 -8.36 34.59 9.27
CA LYS A 213 -7.99 35.98 9.56
C LYS A 213 -9.13 36.82 10.11
N GLN A 214 -10.38 36.48 9.80
CA GLN A 214 -11.54 37.24 10.26
C GLN A 214 -11.91 36.89 11.71
N LEU A 215 -11.78 35.62 12.05
CA LEU A 215 -12.11 35.10 13.38
C LEU A 215 -10.90 35.08 14.35
N ASP A 216 -9.70 35.38 13.84
CA ASP A 216 -8.44 35.32 14.58
C ASP A 216 -8.23 33.96 15.27
N ALA A 217 -8.62 32.88 14.58
CA ALA A 217 -8.67 31.53 15.14
C ALA A 217 -8.22 30.46 14.14
N TYR A 218 -7.78 29.31 14.66
CA TYR A 218 -7.47 28.14 13.82
C TYR A 218 -8.75 27.40 13.45
N GLU A 219 -8.95 27.18 12.16
CA GLU A 219 -10.02 26.35 11.65
C GLU A 219 -9.61 24.88 11.75
N LYS A 220 -10.48 24.09 12.37
CA LYS A 220 -10.25 22.65 12.56
C LYS A 220 -10.97 21.81 11.52
N LYS A 221 -11.98 22.39 10.86
CA LYS A 221 -12.76 21.72 9.83
C LYS A 221 -12.04 21.73 8.48
N PRO A 222 -12.40 20.82 7.57
CA PRO A 222 -11.98 20.91 6.18
C PRO A 222 -12.38 22.26 5.57
N VAL A 223 -11.49 22.81 4.74
CA VAL A 223 -11.64 24.07 4.02
C VAL A 223 -11.27 23.80 2.57
N ALA A 224 -12.02 24.36 1.63
CA ALA A 224 -11.77 24.17 0.21
C ALA A 224 -10.42 24.79 -0.22
N ILE A 225 -9.54 23.94 -0.73
CA ILE A 225 -8.23 24.31 -1.29
C ILE A 225 -8.33 24.27 -2.81
N VAL A 226 -7.95 25.37 -3.45
CA VAL A 226 -7.90 25.50 -4.91
C VAL A 226 -6.60 24.91 -5.46
N ARG A 227 -5.48 25.22 -4.80
CA ARG A 227 -4.16 24.84 -5.27
C ARG A 227 -3.16 24.75 -4.12
N THR A 228 -2.21 23.83 -4.26
CA THR A 228 -1.07 23.69 -3.37
C THR A 228 0.21 23.74 -4.18
N ILE A 229 1.17 24.56 -3.75
CA ILE A 229 2.49 24.72 -4.38
C ILE A 229 3.55 24.51 -3.30
N LEU A 230 4.57 23.72 -3.62
CA LEU A 230 5.81 23.66 -2.86
C LEU A 230 6.90 24.31 -3.68
N ASN A 231 7.42 25.42 -3.19
CA ASN A 231 8.51 26.13 -3.83
C ASN A 231 9.82 25.75 -3.17
N ALA A 232 10.64 24.95 -3.84
CA ALA A 232 12.04 24.72 -3.48
C ALA A 232 12.90 25.49 -4.49
N GLU A 233 13.60 26.54 -4.05
CA GLU A 233 14.60 27.19 -4.93
C GLU A 233 15.67 26.16 -5.34
N LEU A 234 15.97 26.10 -6.65
CA LEU A 234 16.87 25.13 -7.30
C LEU A 234 18.36 25.42 -7.05
#